data_AF-A0A2H9N8W7-F1
#
_entry.id   AF-A0A2H9N8W7-F1
#
_cell.length_a   1.000
_cell.length_b   1.000
_cell.length_c   1.000
_cell.angle_alpha   90.00
_cell.angle_beta   90.00
_cell.angle_gamma   90.00
#
_symmetry.space_group_name_H-M   'P 1'
#
loop_
_entity.id
_entity.type
_entity.pdbx_description
1 polymer ?
#
loop_
_entity_poly.entity_id
_entity_poly.type
_entity_poly.pdbx_seq_one_letter_code
_entity_poly.pdbx_strand_id
1 'polypeptide(L)'
;TESLSNASSNPIFSTLKSKSWLTMRMFALKSVEEAAKFEVKEDDETLIVPAVITREDVYDYDGMLVYEPKEEIEEATLTAQNAWVVENHPAEIIVTKAEDIRGTVATAVFAEDRIKADLTFFKDRCSAKYLADLKKSRIKSVSIG
;
A
#
# COMPACT_ATOMS: atom_id res chain seq x y z
N THR A 1 49.33 8.70 -29.92
CA THR A 1 48.32 9.40 -30.72
C THR A 1 47.03 8.59 -30.57
N GLU A 2 46.14 8.91 -29.62
CA GLU A 2 44.99 9.83 -29.82
C GLU A 2 44.27 9.54 -31.16
N SER A 3 42.96 9.25 -31.26
CA SER A 3 41.77 9.66 -30.49
C SER A 3 40.50 8.90 -30.93
N LEU A 4 39.58 8.64 -29.98
CA LEU A 4 38.08 8.76 -29.99
C LEU A 4 37.34 8.64 -31.35
N SER A 5 36.28 7.86 -31.56
CA SER A 5 34.93 7.81 -30.94
C SER A 5 34.11 6.81 -31.81
N ASN A 6 33.11 6.04 -31.35
CA ASN A 6 31.81 6.49 -30.90
C ASN A 6 31.05 5.32 -30.27
N ALA A 7 30.42 5.59 -29.13
CA ALA A 7 29.57 4.67 -28.41
C ALA A 7 28.21 4.55 -29.09
N SER A 8 27.73 3.33 -29.33
CA SER A 8 26.29 3.05 -29.40
C SER A 8 25.92 2.26 -28.15
N SER A 9 25.30 2.98 -27.23
CA SER A 9 24.72 2.54 -25.98
C SER A 9 23.71 1.41 -26.17
N ASN A 10 24.05 0.23 -25.69
CA ASN A 10 23.11 -0.80 -25.25
C ASN A 10 23.71 -1.46 -23.99
N PRO A 11 23.27 -1.10 -22.78
CA PRO A 11 23.34 -2.05 -21.67
C PRO A 11 22.05 -2.86 -21.76
N ILE A 12 22.05 -4.04 -22.39
CA ILE A 12 22.31 -5.31 -21.70
C ILE A 12 21.70 -5.24 -20.29
N PHE A 13 20.48 -5.77 -20.21
CA PHE A 13 19.84 -6.32 -19.03
C PHE A 13 20.81 -6.43 -17.85
N SER A 14 20.69 -5.53 -16.87
CA SER A 14 21.33 -5.68 -15.57
C SER A 14 20.59 -6.74 -14.76
N THR A 15 20.63 -7.98 -15.24
CA THR A 15 20.42 -9.15 -14.42
C THR A 15 21.58 -9.23 -13.43
N LEU A 16 21.26 -9.43 -12.14
CA LEU A 16 22.12 -9.26 -10.95
C LEU A 16 22.29 -7.80 -10.47
N LYS A 17 21.27 -7.26 -9.78
CA LYS A 17 21.49 -6.40 -8.59
C LYS A 17 20.25 -6.00 -7.76
N SER A 18 19.02 -6.40 -8.11
CA SER A 18 17.82 -6.01 -7.34
C SER A 18 17.29 -7.04 -6.35
N LYS A 19 17.91 -8.23 -6.19
CA LYS A 19 17.53 -9.19 -5.12
C LYS A 19 17.63 -8.63 -3.70
N SER A 20 18.27 -7.46 -3.53
CA SER A 20 18.37 -6.68 -2.29
C SER A 20 17.38 -5.50 -2.22
N TRP A 21 16.62 -5.21 -3.28
CA TRP A 21 15.62 -4.14 -3.37
C TRP A 21 14.20 -4.61 -3.04
N LEU A 22 14.07 -5.84 -2.53
CA LEU A 22 12.98 -6.27 -1.65
C LEU A 22 12.86 -5.40 -0.38
N THR A 23 13.71 -4.37 -0.24
CA THR A 23 13.43 -3.17 0.53
C THR A 23 12.16 -2.52 -0.01
N MET A 24 11.03 -2.95 0.54
CA MET A 24 9.87 -2.11 0.85
C MET A 24 10.03 -0.69 0.29
N ARG A 25 9.65 -0.50 -0.97
CA ARG A 25 9.10 0.80 -1.33
C ARG A 25 7.76 0.81 -0.63
N MET A 26 7.80 1.23 0.63
CA MET A 26 6.67 1.60 1.46
C MET A 26 6.07 2.83 0.79
N PHE A 27 5.43 2.62 -0.35
CA PHE A 27 4.64 3.64 -0.96
C PHE A 27 3.39 3.73 -0.10
N ALA A 28 3.15 4.92 0.45
CA ALA A 28 1.86 5.30 0.98
C ALA A 28 0.79 4.85 -0.03
N LEU A 29 0.11 3.75 0.28
CA LEU A 29 -0.95 3.20 -0.57
C LEU A 29 -2.10 4.21 -0.54
N LYS A 30 -2.12 5.11 -1.52
CA LYS A 30 -3.00 6.28 -1.54
C LYS A 30 -4.44 5.96 -1.94
N SER A 31 -4.79 4.71 -2.18
CA SER A 31 -6.11 4.39 -2.72
C SER A 31 -6.73 3.20 -2.01
N VAL A 32 -7.56 3.50 -1.01
CA VAL A 32 -8.69 2.63 -0.65
C VAL A 32 -9.81 2.97 -1.63
N GLU A 33 -9.88 2.25 -2.74
CA GLU A 33 -11.01 2.40 -3.66
C GLU A 33 -12.26 1.68 -3.15
N GLU A 34 -13.39 2.31 -3.43
CA GLU A 34 -14.72 1.84 -3.06
C GLU A 34 -15.09 0.63 -3.92
N ALA A 35 -14.91 -0.57 -3.38
CA ALA A 35 -15.43 -1.75 -4.02
C ALA A 35 -16.94 -1.84 -3.73
N ALA A 36 -17.76 -1.68 -4.77
CA ALA A 36 -19.20 -1.40 -4.71
C ALA A 36 -20.11 -2.48 -4.05
N LYS A 37 -19.59 -3.45 -3.30
CA LYS A 37 -20.34 -4.54 -2.64
C LYS A 37 -19.69 -5.08 -1.36
N PHE A 38 -19.06 -4.21 -0.59
CA PHE A 38 -18.36 -4.65 0.61
C PHE A 38 -19.03 -4.09 1.86
N GLU A 39 -19.71 -4.98 2.57
CA GLU A 39 -20.41 -4.68 3.81
C GLU A 39 -19.38 -4.39 4.92
N VAL A 40 -19.45 -3.19 5.48
CA VAL A 40 -18.69 -2.82 6.69
C VAL A 40 -19.23 -3.64 7.85
N LYS A 41 -18.35 -4.36 8.56
CA LYS A 41 -18.70 -5.17 9.73
C LYS A 41 -18.19 -4.49 10.99
N GLU A 42 -18.92 -4.61 12.08
CA GLU A 42 -18.58 -3.97 13.34
C GLU A 42 -18.97 -4.87 14.51
N ASP A 43 -18.05 -5.05 15.45
CA ASP A 43 -18.30 -5.68 16.76
C ASP A 43 -17.93 -4.69 17.88
N ASP A 44 -17.85 -5.13 19.14
CA ASP A 44 -17.57 -4.24 20.27
C ASP A 44 -16.18 -3.59 20.22
N GLU A 45 -15.18 -4.28 19.65
CA GLU A 45 -13.77 -3.89 19.71
C GLU A 45 -13.25 -3.35 18.38
N THR A 46 -13.83 -3.79 17.27
CA THR A 46 -13.28 -3.58 15.92
C THR A 46 -14.30 -3.07 14.91
N LEU A 47 -13.78 -2.38 13.89
CA LEU A 47 -14.50 -1.99 12.68
C LEU A 47 -13.75 -2.59 11.49
N ILE A 48 -14.41 -3.40 10.69
CA ILE A 48 -13.84 -4.06 9.52
C ILE A 48 -14.39 -3.37 8.26
N VAL A 49 -13.48 -2.82 7.47
CA VAL A 49 -13.78 -2.12 6.22
C VAL A 49 -13.09 -2.85 5.07
N PRO A 50 -13.83 -3.53 4.19
CA PRO A 50 -13.18 -4.15 3.05
C PRO A 50 -12.77 -3.09 2.02
N ALA A 51 -11.60 -3.27 1.44
CA ALA A 51 -10.91 -2.27 0.63
C ALA A 51 -10.15 -2.92 -0.53
N VAL A 52 -9.97 -2.15 -1.61
CA VAL A 52 -8.84 -2.36 -2.52
C VAL A 52 -7.68 -1.55 -1.97
N ILE A 53 -6.56 -2.16 -1.63
CA ILE A 53 -5.42 -1.44 -1.02
C ILE A 53 -4.40 -0.96 -2.06
N THR A 54 -4.27 -1.67 -3.17
CA THR A 54 -3.45 -1.26 -4.33
C THR A 54 -3.93 -1.98 -5.59
N ARG A 55 -3.55 -1.46 -6.77
CA ARG A 55 -3.81 -2.07 -8.07
C ARG A 55 -2.68 -1.73 -9.05
N GLU A 56 -2.62 -2.46 -10.15
CA GLU A 56 -1.78 -2.07 -11.29
C GLU A 56 -2.21 -0.69 -11.80
N ASP A 57 -1.34 0.31 -11.65
CA ASP A 57 -1.61 1.68 -12.08
C ASP A 57 -0.30 2.49 -12.19
N VAL A 58 -0.43 3.73 -12.66
CA VAL A 58 0.61 4.75 -12.57
C VAL A 58 0.28 5.72 -11.45
N TYR A 59 1.11 5.73 -10.43
CA TYR A 59 0.97 6.58 -9.25
C TYR A 59 1.89 7.80 -9.32
N ASP A 60 1.40 8.94 -8.85
CA ASP A 60 2.19 10.16 -8.67
C ASP A 60 2.70 10.25 -7.22
N TYR A 61 4.01 10.12 -7.08
CA TYR A 61 4.75 10.32 -5.83
C TYR A 61 5.64 11.55 -5.96
N ASP A 62 5.20 12.67 -5.36
CA ASP A 62 5.95 13.93 -5.33
C ASP A 62 6.44 14.40 -6.71
N GLY A 63 5.60 14.26 -7.73
CA GLY A 63 5.90 14.64 -9.11
C GLY A 63 6.66 13.58 -9.90
N MET A 64 6.93 12.41 -9.32
CA MET A 64 7.46 11.25 -10.02
C MET A 64 6.35 10.25 -10.32
N LEU A 65 6.17 9.94 -11.60
CA LEU A 65 5.28 8.87 -12.04
C LEU A 65 5.96 7.51 -11.86
N VAL A 66 5.35 6.64 -11.08
CA VAL A 66 5.79 5.26 -10.84
C VAL A 66 4.70 4.33 -11.36
N TYR A 67 5.05 3.45 -12.27
CA TYR A 67 4.18 2.36 -12.70
C TYR A 67 4.42 1.15 -11.79
N GLU A 68 3.35 0.64 -11.18
CA GLU A 68 3.39 -0.59 -10.39
C GLU A 68 2.76 -1.73 -11.22
N PRO A 69 3.57 -2.66 -11.77
CA PRO A 69 3.06 -3.75 -12.60
C PRO A 69 2.31 -4.78 -11.74
N LYS A 70 1.30 -5.42 -12.32
CA LYS A 70 0.47 -6.42 -11.62
C LYS A 70 1.28 -7.54 -10.97
N GLU A 71 2.41 -7.93 -11.55
CA GLU A 71 3.27 -8.99 -11.00
C GLU A 71 3.89 -8.58 -9.66
N GLU A 72 4.32 -7.32 -9.52
CA GLU A 72 4.81 -6.78 -8.25
C GLU A 72 3.67 -6.66 -7.22
N ILE A 73 2.48 -6.28 -7.68
CA ILE A 73 1.29 -6.24 -6.83
C ILE A 73 0.90 -7.64 -6.30
N GLU A 74 0.96 -8.66 -7.15
CA GLU A 74 0.68 -10.04 -6.75
C GLU A 74 1.66 -10.51 -5.66
N GLU A 75 2.96 -10.28 -5.84
CA GLU A 75 3.99 -10.61 -4.86
C GLU A 75 3.81 -9.84 -3.53
N ALA A 76 3.39 -8.57 -3.60
CA ALA A 76 3.16 -7.72 -2.43
C ALA A 76 1.98 -8.18 -1.55
N THR A 77 1.11 -9.05 -2.05
CA THR A 77 -0.03 -9.61 -1.30
C THR A 77 0.41 -10.32 -0.03
N LEU A 78 1.53 -11.04 -0.09
CA LEU A 78 2.06 -11.75 1.07
C LEU A 78 2.47 -10.79 2.18
N THR A 79 3.08 -9.66 1.82
CA THR A 79 3.52 -8.64 2.77
C THR A 79 2.40 -7.74 3.26
N ALA A 80 1.32 -7.60 2.48
CA ALA A 80 0.12 -6.88 2.89
C ALA A 80 -0.61 -7.60 4.03
N GLN A 81 -0.54 -8.93 4.10
CA GLN A 81 -1.18 -9.70 5.15
C GLN A 81 -0.59 -9.34 6.53
N ASN A 82 -1.44 -8.94 7.48
CA ASN A 82 -1.09 -8.48 8.82
C ASN A 82 -0.28 -7.18 8.89
N ALA A 83 -0.14 -6.45 7.79
CA ALA A 83 0.48 -5.13 7.82
C ALA A 83 -0.30 -4.16 8.72
N TRP A 84 0.39 -3.18 9.29
CA TRP A 84 -0.25 -2.20 10.17
C TRP A 84 -0.94 -1.11 9.36
N VAL A 85 -2.12 -0.70 9.81
CA VAL A 85 -2.85 0.43 9.23
C VAL A 85 -2.59 1.66 10.09
N VAL A 86 -2.14 2.73 9.47
CA VAL A 86 -1.94 4.04 10.11
C VAL A 86 -2.71 5.13 9.36
N GLU A 87 -3.23 6.10 10.11
CA GLU A 87 -4.08 7.17 9.55
C GLU A 87 -3.28 8.14 8.68
N ASN A 88 -2.09 8.52 9.12
CA ASN A 88 -1.19 9.41 8.40
C ASN A 88 0.10 8.67 8.11
N HIS A 89 0.62 8.82 6.89
CA HIS A 89 1.93 8.27 6.55
C HIS A 89 2.99 8.90 7.48
N PRO A 90 3.73 8.10 8.28
CA PRO A 90 4.79 8.64 9.10
C PRO A 90 5.86 9.29 8.21
N ALA A 91 6.50 10.36 8.70
CA ALA A 91 7.61 10.98 7.97
C ALA A 91 8.79 9.99 7.82
N GLU A 92 8.90 9.08 8.77
CA GLU A 92 9.80 7.94 8.74
C GLU A 92 9.10 6.83 7.95
N ILE A 93 9.77 6.25 6.95
CA ILE A 93 9.25 5.20 6.05
C ILE A 93 8.69 3.98 6.80
N ILE A 94 8.96 3.85 8.10
CA ILE A 94 8.59 2.73 8.96
C ILE A 94 7.71 3.26 10.10
N VAL A 95 6.69 2.51 10.49
CA VAL A 95 5.93 2.79 11.72
C VAL A 95 6.85 2.55 12.93
N THR A 96 7.33 3.63 13.55
CA THR A 96 8.26 3.55 14.68
C THR A 96 7.57 3.61 16.06
N LYS A 97 6.29 4.02 16.11
CA LYS A 97 5.52 4.14 17.35
C LYS A 97 4.23 3.33 17.29
N ALA A 98 4.02 2.49 18.29
CA ALA A 98 2.80 1.69 18.40
C ALA A 98 1.52 2.53 18.51
N GLU A 99 1.64 3.77 19.01
CA GLU A 99 0.56 4.75 19.12
C GLU A 99 0.04 5.26 17.77
N ASP A 100 0.78 5.06 16.68
CA ASP A 100 0.35 5.46 15.34
C ASP A 100 -0.51 4.37 14.67
N ILE A 101 -0.49 3.14 15.21
CA ILE A 101 -1.24 1.99 14.71
C ILE A 101 -2.73 2.17 15.02
N ARG A 102 -3.56 2.12 13.97
CA ARG A 102 -5.02 2.20 14.04
C ARG A 102 -5.69 0.85 13.80
N GLY A 103 -4.98 -0.06 13.14
CA GLY A 103 -5.56 -1.32 12.71
C GLY A 103 -4.54 -2.24 12.06
N THR A 104 -5.05 -3.30 11.45
CA THR A 104 -4.26 -4.27 10.68
C THR A 104 -5.02 -4.71 9.43
N VAL A 105 -4.28 -5.20 8.45
CA VAL A 105 -4.81 -5.77 7.22
C VAL A 105 -5.05 -7.28 7.41
N ALA A 106 -6.27 -7.72 7.12
CA ALA A 106 -6.67 -9.12 7.10
C ALA A 106 -7.10 -9.54 5.69
N THR A 107 -7.13 -10.86 5.45
CA THR A 107 -7.69 -11.48 4.24
C THR A 107 -7.19 -10.87 2.93
N ALA A 108 -5.90 -10.53 2.86
CA ALA A 108 -5.30 -9.96 1.65
C ALA A 108 -5.30 -11.00 0.52
N VAL A 109 -5.94 -10.66 -0.59
CA VAL A 109 -6.06 -11.52 -1.78
C VAL A 109 -5.82 -10.70 -3.03
N PHE A 110 -4.89 -11.17 -3.86
CA PHE A 110 -4.72 -10.67 -5.22
C PHE A 110 -5.83 -11.22 -6.12
N ALA A 111 -6.49 -10.34 -6.86
CA ALA A 111 -7.49 -10.72 -7.85
C ALA A 111 -7.42 -9.78 -9.06
N GLU A 112 -7.27 -10.36 -10.25
CA GLU A 112 -7.14 -9.65 -11.52
C GLU A 112 -5.87 -8.78 -11.57
N ASP A 113 -5.98 -7.55 -11.09
CA ASP A 113 -4.99 -6.48 -11.16
C ASP A 113 -4.82 -5.77 -9.80
N ARG A 114 -5.43 -6.28 -8.72
CA ARG A 114 -5.51 -5.55 -7.44
C ARG A 114 -5.47 -6.44 -6.21
N ILE A 115 -5.04 -5.87 -5.09
CA ILE A 115 -5.14 -6.52 -3.78
C ILE A 115 -6.42 -6.04 -3.10
N LYS A 116 -7.30 -6.99 -2.79
CA LYS A 116 -8.46 -6.78 -1.92
C LYS A 116 -8.12 -7.27 -0.52
N ALA A 117 -8.54 -6.54 0.50
CA ALA A 117 -8.29 -6.92 1.89
C ALA A 117 -9.38 -6.37 2.81
N ASP A 118 -9.52 -6.97 3.98
CA ASP A 118 -10.28 -6.42 5.08
C ASP A 118 -9.37 -5.55 5.95
N LEU A 119 -9.68 -4.26 6.07
CA LEU A 119 -8.99 -3.36 6.99
C LEU A 119 -9.69 -3.43 8.36
N THR A 120 -9.03 -4.03 9.34
CA THR A 120 -9.54 -4.13 10.71
C THR A 120 -9.00 -2.98 11.55
N PHE A 121 -9.88 -2.07 11.95
CA PHE A 121 -9.56 -0.93 12.82
C PHE A 121 -9.89 -1.26 14.28
N PHE A 122 -8.94 -0.97 15.18
CA PHE A 122 -9.13 -1.09 16.63
C PHE A 122 -9.82 0.18 17.14
N LYS A 123 -11.03 0.05 17.70
CA LYS A 123 -11.85 1.22 18.07
C LYS A 123 -11.24 2.05 19.19
N ASP A 124 -10.57 1.42 20.13
CA ASP A 124 -9.85 2.06 21.24
C ASP A 124 -8.67 2.93 20.77
N ARG A 125 -8.15 2.67 19.56
CA ARG A 125 -7.05 3.41 18.95
C ARG A 125 -7.49 4.43 17.90
N CYS A 126 -8.78 4.51 17.61
CA CYS A 126 -9.33 5.39 16.59
C CYS A 126 -10.20 6.48 17.22
N SER A 127 -10.11 7.71 16.71
CA SER A 127 -11.06 8.75 17.12
C SER A 127 -12.47 8.41 16.65
N ALA A 128 -13.49 8.77 17.43
CA ALA A 128 -14.89 8.55 17.06
C ALA A 128 -15.24 9.21 15.70
N LYS A 129 -14.62 10.35 15.39
CA LYS A 129 -14.76 11.02 14.09
C LYS A 129 -14.19 10.16 12.96
N TYR A 130 -12.98 9.61 13.14
CA TYR A 130 -12.33 8.77 12.14
C TYR A 130 -13.16 7.51 11.84
N LEU A 131 -13.65 6.82 12.87
CA LEU A 131 -14.55 5.67 12.70
C LEU A 131 -15.84 6.03 11.95
N ALA A 132 -16.44 7.19 12.25
CA ALA A 132 -17.63 7.65 11.55
C ALA A 132 -17.36 8.00 10.08
N ASP A 133 -16.19 8.56 9.78
CA ASP A 133 -15.79 8.90 8.41
C ASP A 133 -15.41 7.64 7.60
N LEU A 134 -14.81 6.61 8.22
CA LEU A 134 -14.59 5.30 7.62
C LEU A 134 -15.91 4.62 7.21
N LYS A 135 -16.89 4.58 8.11
CA LYS A 135 -18.23 3.99 7.84
C LYS A 135 -18.99 4.68 6.71
N LYS A 136 -18.69 5.97 6.48
CA LYS A 136 -19.32 6.79 5.44
C LYS A 136 -18.48 6.84 4.16
N SER A 137 -17.43 6.04 4.04
CA SER A 137 -16.50 6.02 2.91
C SER A 137 -15.89 7.39 2.58
N ARG A 138 -15.73 8.26 3.60
CA ARG A 138 -15.15 9.61 3.44
C ARG A 138 -13.63 9.58 3.47
N ILE A 139 -13.05 8.59 4.16
CA ILE A 139 -11.64 8.29 4.09
C ILE A 139 -11.41 7.45 2.83
N LYS A 140 -10.61 7.97 1.90
CA LYS A 140 -10.30 7.32 0.60
C LYS A 140 -8.88 6.75 0.53
N SER A 141 -8.08 6.93 1.58
CA SER A 141 -6.69 6.49 1.64
C SER A 141 -6.28 6.19 3.07
N VAL A 142 -5.50 5.14 3.26
CA VAL A 142 -4.81 4.82 4.53
C VAL A 142 -3.40 4.37 4.21
N SER A 143 -2.47 4.51 5.14
CA SER A 143 -1.13 3.97 4.94
C SER A 143 -1.04 2.57 5.55
N ILE A 144 -0.38 1.67 4.83
CA ILE A 144 -0.19 0.26 5.21
C ILE A 144 1.30 -0.03 5.18
N GLY A 145 1.87 -0.54 6.29
CA GLY A 145 3.31 -0.83 6.39
C GLY A 145 3.83 -1.06 7.80
#